data_AF-A0A2P9HAG8-F1
#
_entry.id   AF-A0A2P9HAG8-F1
#
_cell.length_a   1.000
_cell.length_b   1.000
_cell.length_c   1.000
_cell.angle_alpha   90.00
_cell.angle_beta   90.00
_cell.angle_gamma   90.00
#
_symmetry.space_group_name_H-M   'P 1'
#
loop_
_entity.id
_entity.type
_entity.pdbx_description
1 polymer ?
#
loop_
_entity_poly.entity_id
_entity_poly.type
_entity_poly.pdbx_seq_one_letter_code
_entity_poly.pdbx_strand_id
1 'polypeptide(L)' 'MKLSFEFNRGECVAFIGINGVGKSTTIKMLTGILHPSSGYIDVLGRIPWKDRHILVGYQIGKAFGQRTQM' A
#
# COMPACT_ATOMS: atom_id res chain seq x y z
N MET A 1 0.08 -12.99 -8.56
CA MET A 1 -0.15 -11.67 -9.20
C MET A 1 1.20 -11.01 -9.39
N LYS A 2 1.47 -10.46 -10.58
CA LYS A 2 2.68 -9.68 -10.88
C LYS A 2 2.26 -8.23 -11.09
N LEU A 3 2.94 -7.30 -10.43
CA LEU A 3 2.67 -5.86 -10.50
C LEU A 3 3.98 -5.11 -10.71
N SER A 4 3.92 -4.02 -11.46
CA SER A 4 5.03 -3.07 -11.62
C SER A 4 4.42 -1.70 -11.87
N PHE A 5 4.71 -0.76 -10.97
CA PHE A 5 4.30 0.63 -11.08
C PHE A 5 5.22 1.48 -10.21
N GLU A 6 5.28 2.76 -10.54
CA GLU A 6 6.00 3.79 -9.82
C GLU A 6 5.05 4.98 -9.62
N PHE A 7 5.16 5.66 -8.49
CA PHE A 7 4.34 6.81 -8.15
C PHE A 7 5.22 7.99 -7.83
N ASN A 8 4.89 9.15 -8.39
CA ASN A 8 5.59 10.39 -8.11
C ASN A 8 5.02 11.09 -6.88
N ARG A 9 5.86 11.90 -6.23
CA ARG A 9 5.41 12.76 -5.12
C ARG A 9 4.30 13.69 -5.61
N GLY A 10 3.20 13.73 -4.87
CA GLY A 10 2.03 14.57 -5.19
C GLY A 10 0.96 13.87 -6.03
N GLU A 11 1.22 12.65 -6.51
CA GLU A 11 0.20 11.88 -7.22
C GLU A 11 -0.86 11.32 -6.26
N CYS A 12 -2.12 11.39 -6.70
CA CYS A 12 -3.24 10.71 -6.05
C CYS A 12 -3.63 9.49 -6.88
N VAL A 13 -3.51 8.31 -6.29
CA VAL A 13 -3.72 7.02 -6.98
C VAL A 13 -4.81 6.22 -6.28
N ALA A 14 -5.68 5.60 -7.07
CA ALA A 14 -6.73 4.70 -6.60
C ALA A 14 -6.54 3.29 -7.17
N PHE A 15 -6.59 2.27 -6.31
CA PHE A 15 -6.67 0.87 -6.74
C PHE A 15 -8.15 0.46 -6.86
N ILE A 16 -8.63 0.21 -8.09
CA ILE A 16 -10.04 -0.09 -8.40
C ILE A 16 -10.13 -1.48 -9.07
N GLY A 17 -11.23 -2.20 -8.86
CA GLY A 17 -11.48 -3.52 -9.45
C GLY A 17 -12.45 -4.37 -8.63
N ILE A 18 -12.69 -5.62 -9.03
CA ILE A 18 -13.56 -6.57 -8.31
C ILE A 18 -12.93 -7.09 -7.01
N ASN A 19 -13.75 -7.66 -6.12
CA ASN A 19 -13.25 -8.33 -4.92
C ASN A 19 -12.34 -9.51 -5.30
N GLY A 20 -11.27 -9.71 -4.52
CA GLY A 20 -10.29 -10.78 -4.78
C GLY A 20 -9.19 -10.45 -5.79
N VAL A 21 -9.27 -9.35 -6.56
CA VAL A 21 -8.24 -9.00 -7.57
C VAL A 21 -6.89 -8.56 -6.97
N GLY A 22 -6.81 -8.36 -5.65
CA GLY A 22 -5.56 -8.03 -4.95
C GLY A 22 -5.43 -6.59 -4.45
N LYS A 23 -6.44 -5.72 -4.58
CA LYS A 23 -6.40 -4.32 -4.11
C LYS A 23 -5.92 -4.15 -2.67
N SER A 24 -6.64 -4.75 -1.72
CA SER A 24 -6.32 -4.65 -0.29
C SER A 24 -4.99 -5.32 0.03
N THR A 25 -4.63 -6.37 -0.71
CA THR A 25 -3.34 -7.06 -0.61
C THR A 25 -2.21 -6.11 -0.99
N THR A 26 -2.32 -5.40 -2.12
CA THR A 26 -1.35 -4.40 -2.57
C THR A 26 -1.21 -3.26 -1.56
N ILE A 27 -2.32 -2.70 -1.07
CA ILE A 27 -2.28 -1.64 -0.05
C ILE A 27 -1.60 -2.14 1.24
N LYS A 28 -1.89 -3.37 1.67
CA LYS A 28 -1.22 -3.98 2.84
C LYS A 28 0.29 -4.13 2.60
N MET A 29 0.73 -4.45 1.39
CA MET A 29 2.16 -4.53 1.07
C MET A 29 2.84 -3.15 1.08
N LEU A 30 2.24 -2.14 0.46
CA LEU A 30 2.75 -0.76 0.47
C LEU A 30 2.82 -0.17 1.88
N THR A 31 1.91 -0.56 2.77
CA THR A 31 1.89 -0.11 4.18
C THR A 31 2.71 -0.99 5.14
N GLY A 32 3.43 -1.99 4.62
CA GLY A 32 4.25 -2.89 5.44
C GLY A 32 3.45 -3.86 6.32
N ILE A 33 2.15 -4.02 6.09
CA ILE A 33 1.29 -4.98 6.79
C ILE A 33 1.47 -6.40 6.29
N LEU A 34 1.76 -6.55 5.00
CA LEU A 34 1.94 -7.83 4.34
C LEU A 34 3.25 -7.85 3.57
N HIS A 35 3.95 -8.98 3.61
CA HIS A 35 5.23 -9.11 2.91
C HIS A 35 4.97 -9.74 1.53
N PRO A 36 5.61 -9.25 0.45
CA PRO A 36 5.51 -9.92 -0.83
C PRO A 36 6.26 -11.25 -0.78
N SER A 37 5.73 -12.28 -1.45
CA SER A 37 6.43 -13.57 -1.57
C SER A 37 7.68 -13.47 -2.46
N SER A 38 7.74 -12.48 -3.35
CA SER A 38 8.90 -12.17 -4.21
C SER A 38 8.83 -10.74 -4.73
N GLY A 39 9.95 -10.21 -5.20
CA GLY A 39 10.05 -8.85 -5.75
C GLY A 39 10.50 -7.81 -4.72
N TYR A 40 10.38 -6.54 -5.10
CA TYR A 40 10.87 -5.40 -4.34
C TYR A 40 9.81 -4.30 -4.28
N ILE A 41 9.73 -3.63 -3.14
CA ILE A 41 8.88 -2.45 -2.93
C ILE A 41 9.71 -1.44 -2.16
N ASP A 42 9.75 -0.21 -2.68
CA ASP A 42 10.28 0.96 -2.00
C ASP A 42 9.15 1.94 -1.74
N VAL A 43 9.07 2.46 -0.51
CA VAL A 43 8.16 3.54 -0.16
C VAL A 43 8.98 4.58 0.59
N LEU A 44 9.17 5.75 -0.03
CA LEU A 44 9.94 6.86 0.55
C LEU A 44 11.39 6.47 0.92
N GLY A 45 12.05 5.64 0.10
CA GLY A 45 13.42 5.19 0.33
C GLY A 45 13.56 4.13 1.44
N ARG A 46 12.52 3.32 1.64
CA ARG A 46 12.41 2.30 2.70
C ARG A 46 11.72 1.05 2.20
N ILE A 47 12.11 -0.10 2.76
CA ILE A 47 11.46 -1.38 2.47
C ILE A 47 10.29 -1.56 3.45
N PRO A 48 9.02 -1.58 3.00
CA PRO A 48 7.90 -1.37 3.90
C PRO A 48 7.76 -2.34 5.07
N TRP A 49 8.05 -3.61 4.84
CA TRP A 49 7.95 -4.64 5.87
C TRP A 49 9.16 -4.70 6.81
N LYS A 50 10.31 -4.15 6.42
CA LYS A 50 11.51 -4.07 7.28
C LYS A 50 11.48 -2.82 8.15
N ASP A 51 11.05 -1.71 7.58
CA ASP A 51 11.10 -0.37 8.20
C ASP A 51 9.71 0.11 8.65
N ARG A 52 8.81 -0.83 8.96
CA ARG A 52 7.40 -0.49 9.22
C ARG A 52 7.22 0.53 10.35
N HIS A 53 7.98 0.40 11.45
CA HIS A 53 7.90 1.32 12.58
C HIS A 53 8.25 2.76 12.18
N ILE A 54 9.23 2.92 11.28
CA ILE A 54 9.63 4.20 10.70
C ILE A 54 8.53 4.73 9.76
N LEU A 55 7.98 3.89 8.88
CA LEU A 55 6.92 4.28 7.94
C LEU A 55 5.61 4.71 8.62
N VAL A 56 5.23 4.05 9.72
CA VAL A 56 4.09 4.48 10.53
C VAL A 56 4.37 5.83 11.18
N GLY A 57 5.63 6.10 11.57
CA GLY A 57 6.07 7.41 12.06
C GLY A 57 6.03 8.54 11.02
N TYR A 58 6.17 8.23 9.72
CA TYR A 58 6.07 9.20 8.62
C TYR A 58 4.62 9.66 8.31
N GLN A 59 3.64 9.33 9.14
CA GLN A 59 2.23 9.67 8.95
C GLN A 59 1.68 9.17 7.60
N ILE A 60 1.92 7.90 7.23
CA ILE A 60 1.06 7.25 6.24
C ILE A 60 -0.33 7.15 6.87
N GLY A 61 -1.13 8.20 6.65
CA GLY A 61 -2.49 8.35 7.13
C GLY A 61 -3.37 7.31 6.46
N LYS A 62 -3.59 6.18 7.14
CA LYS A 62 -4.49 5.15 6.65
C LYS A 62 -5.91 5.51 7.06
N ALA A 63 -6.59 6.31 6.24
CA ALA A 63 -8.01 6.54 6.39
C ALA A 63 -8.79 5.42 5.71
N PHE A 64 -9.50 4.60 6.48
CA PHE A 64 -10.54 3.73 5.94
C PHE A 64 -11.84 4.52 5.93
N GLY A 65 -12.18 5.11 4.78
CA GLY A 65 -13.53 5.63 4.58
C GLY A 65 -14.52 4.48 4.54
N GLN A 66 -15.29 4.28 5.60
CA GLN A 66 -16.48 3.44 5.54
C GLN A 66 -17.60 4.27 4.93
N ARG A 67 -18.10 3.91 3.74
CA ARG A 67 -19.44 4.36 3.35
C ARG A 67 -20.41 3.58 4.23
N THR A 68 -20.97 4.23 5.23
CA THR A 68 -22.17 3.74 5.91
C THR A 68 -23.27 3.69 4.86
N GLN A 69 -23.62 2.50 4.37
CA GLN A 69 -24.91 2.31 3.72
C GLN A 69 -25.95 2.34 4.85
N MET A 70 -26.74 3.41 4.87
CA MET A 70 -27.96 3.51 5.65
C MET A 70 -29.10 2.85 4.86
#